data_AF-A0A2R6PHL0-F1
#
_entry.id   AF-A0A2R6PHL0-F1
#
_cell.length_a   1.000
_cell.length_b   1.000
_cell.length_c   1.000
_cell.angle_alpha   90.00
_cell.angle_beta   90.00
_cell.angle_gamma   90.00
#
_symmetry.space_group_name_H-M   'P 1'
#
loop_
_entity.id
_entity.type
_entity.pdbx_description
1 polymer ?
#
loop_
_entity_poly.entity_id
_entity_poly.type
_entity_poly.pdbx_seq_one_letter_code
_entity_poly.pdbx_strand_id
1 'polypeptide(L)'
;MGTASALAPGLSRKLKKVLDTRTDTPDLVASLSTLSDFYAENNPHARRNLRATIEKRSLSINHDFLLASDAAQQALDRVEEEVNALAECCDKIAKALNSCNATTGDIISTTERFKQELEVTTQRQE
;
A
#
# COMPACT_ATOMS: atom_id res chain seq x y z
N MET A 1 63.33 25.90 -1.80
CA MET A 1 62.76 25.29 -3.02
C MET A 1 62.89 23.78 -2.90
N GLY A 2 61.84 23.12 -2.39
CA GLY A 2 61.83 21.67 -2.23
C GLY A 2 61.60 20.99 -3.57
N THR A 3 62.51 20.11 -3.97
CA THR A 3 62.40 19.28 -5.16
C THR A 3 61.22 18.33 -4.99
N ALA A 4 60.12 18.59 -5.70
CA ALA A 4 59.04 17.63 -5.84
C ALA A 4 59.59 16.41 -6.57
N SER A 5 59.91 15.36 -5.81
CA SER A 5 60.26 14.06 -6.36
C SER A 5 59.09 13.58 -7.23
N ALA A 6 59.29 13.57 -8.55
CA ALA A 6 58.28 13.12 -9.49
C ALA A 6 58.03 11.63 -9.27
N LEU A 7 56.94 11.32 -8.57
CA LEU A 7 56.46 9.96 -8.35
C LEU A 7 56.36 9.22 -9.70
N ALA A 8 56.83 7.97 -9.75
CA ALA A 8 56.78 7.15 -10.96
C ALA A 8 55.35 7.17 -11.56
N PRO A 9 55.17 7.30 -12.89
CA PRO A 9 53.87 7.56 -13.51
C PRO A 9 52.75 6.59 -13.10
N GLY A 10 53.09 5.31 -12.86
CA GLY A 10 52.13 4.30 -12.39
C GLY A 10 51.69 4.49 -10.93
N LEU A 11 52.57 4.99 -10.07
CA LEU A 11 52.27 5.29 -8.68
C LEU A 11 51.40 6.55 -8.57
N SER A 12 51.75 7.60 -9.30
CA SER A 12 50.95 8.84 -9.40
C SER A 12 49.52 8.54 -9.86
N ARG A 13 49.35 7.65 -10.85
CA ARG A 13 48.03 7.26 -11.34
C ARG A 13 47.22 6.46 -10.30
N LYS A 14 47.84 5.55 -9.56
CA LYS A 14 47.18 4.81 -8.47
C LYS A 14 46.77 5.73 -7.33
N LEU A 15 47.67 6.62 -6.94
CA LEU A 15 47.46 7.56 -5.84
C LEU A 15 46.35 8.56 -6.18
N LYS A 16 46.38 9.12 -7.39
CA LYS A 16 45.28 9.92 -7.93
C LYS A 16 43.95 9.15 -7.92
N LYS A 17 43.93 7.91 -8.42
CA LYS A 17 42.70 7.10 -8.41
C LYS A 17 42.13 6.90 -7.00
N VAL A 18 42.98 6.61 -6.01
CA VAL A 18 42.55 6.46 -4.61
C VAL A 18 41.98 7.76 -4.06
N LEU A 19 42.67 8.88 -4.27
CA LEU A 19 42.21 10.21 -3.83
C LEU A 19 40.89 10.62 -4.51
N ASP A 20 40.76 10.36 -5.80
CA ASP A 20 39.56 10.69 -6.58
C ASP A 20 38.36 9.81 -6.22
N THR A 21 38.56 8.64 -5.60
CA THR A 21 37.46 7.71 -5.23
C THR A 21 36.62 8.25 -4.04
N ARG A 22 37.08 9.29 -3.34
CA ARG A 22 36.37 9.94 -2.21
C ARG A 22 35.69 8.94 -1.28
N THR A 23 36.49 8.06 -0.67
CA THR A 23 36.04 6.95 0.18
C THR A 23 35.41 7.40 1.52
N ASP A 24 35.37 8.70 1.76
CA ASP A 24 34.97 9.37 2.99
C ASP A 24 33.55 9.97 2.95
N THR A 25 32.85 9.87 1.81
CA THR A 25 31.48 10.37 1.73
C THR A 25 30.54 9.54 2.63
N PRO A 26 29.62 10.17 3.38
CA PRO A 26 28.70 9.46 4.28
C PRO A 26 27.91 8.35 3.57
N ASP A 27 27.44 8.59 2.35
CA ASP A 27 26.67 7.61 1.58
C ASP A 27 27.48 6.37 1.19
N LEU A 28 28.75 6.55 0.82
CA LEU A 28 29.63 5.44 0.49
C LEU A 28 29.99 4.65 1.75
N VAL A 29 30.28 5.32 2.86
CA VAL A 29 30.54 4.67 4.14
C VAL A 29 29.31 3.86 4.58
N ALA A 30 28.10 4.41 4.48
CA ALA A 30 26.86 3.70 4.81
C ALA A 30 26.63 2.49 3.88
N SER A 31 26.90 2.63 2.59
CA SER A 31 26.80 1.55 1.61
C SER A 31 27.80 0.41 1.91
N LEU A 32 29.03 0.75 2.25
CA LEU A 32 30.07 -0.22 2.64
C LEU A 32 29.78 -0.87 4.00
N SER A 33 29.19 -0.14 4.95
CA SER A 33 28.71 -0.70 6.21
C SER A 33 27.62 -1.74 5.93
N THR A 34 26.62 -1.40 5.13
CA THR A 34 25.55 -2.33 4.72
C THR A 34 26.10 -3.56 4.01
N LEU A 35 27.13 -3.37 3.18
CA LEU A 35 27.79 -4.49 2.51
C LEU A 35 28.47 -5.42 3.52
N SER A 36 29.10 -4.86 4.54
CA SER A 36 29.79 -5.61 5.59
C SER A 36 28.86 -6.52 6.40
N ASP A 37 27.57 -6.18 6.50
CA ASP A 37 26.58 -7.01 7.21
C ASP A 37 26.38 -8.40 6.60
N PHE A 38 26.53 -8.54 5.28
CA PHE A 38 26.25 -9.79 4.56
C PHE A 38 27.41 -10.30 3.71
N TYR A 39 28.51 -9.55 3.64
CA TYR A 39 29.64 -9.84 2.77
C TYR A 39 30.95 -9.84 3.56
N ALA A 40 31.17 -10.93 4.29
CA ALA A 40 32.32 -11.07 5.19
C ALA A 40 33.65 -11.35 4.48
N GLU A 41 33.62 -11.99 3.30
CA GLU A 41 34.84 -12.40 2.59
C GLU A 41 35.29 -11.37 1.54
N ASN A 42 36.47 -10.76 1.74
CA ASN A 42 37.07 -9.83 0.78
C ASN A 42 38.24 -10.46 0.00
N ASN A 43 38.04 -11.66 -0.56
CA ASN A 43 39.02 -12.33 -1.42
C ASN A 43 38.74 -12.02 -2.93
N PRO A 44 39.71 -12.22 -3.85
CA PRO A 44 39.52 -11.91 -5.27
C PRO A 44 38.36 -12.66 -5.94
N HIS A 45 38.09 -13.90 -5.52
CA HIS A 45 36.99 -14.70 -6.05
C HIS A 45 35.64 -14.12 -5.60
N ALA A 46 35.49 -13.84 -4.32
CA ALA A 46 34.34 -13.16 -3.76
C ALA A 46 34.09 -11.86 -4.53
N ARG A 47 35.11 -10.99 -4.66
CA ARG A 47 34.96 -9.68 -5.32
C ARG A 47 34.45 -9.76 -6.76
N ARG A 48 34.80 -10.82 -7.50
CA ARG A 48 34.25 -11.07 -8.85
C ARG A 48 32.75 -11.35 -8.83
N ASN A 49 32.26 -11.99 -7.77
CA ASN A 49 30.87 -12.38 -7.60
C ASN A 49 30.03 -11.35 -6.82
N LEU A 50 30.64 -10.28 -6.30
CA LEU A 50 29.99 -9.27 -5.45
C LEU A 50 28.69 -8.73 -6.06
N ARG A 51 28.71 -8.42 -7.36
CA ARG A 51 27.52 -7.93 -8.07
C ARG A 51 26.36 -8.92 -8.00
N ALA A 52 26.61 -10.18 -8.34
CA ALA A 52 25.58 -11.22 -8.32
C ALA A 52 25.03 -11.46 -6.91
N THR A 53 25.89 -11.40 -5.88
CA THR A 53 25.46 -11.50 -4.48
C THR A 53 24.56 -10.35 -4.07
N ILE A 54 24.90 -9.11 -4.45
CA ILE A 54 24.07 -7.92 -4.18
C ILE A 54 22.71 -8.07 -4.87
N GLU A 55 22.69 -8.43 -6.16
CA GLU A 55 21.46 -8.60 -6.93
C GLU A 55 20.56 -9.68 -6.32
N LYS A 56 21.12 -10.83 -5.92
CA LYS A 56 20.39 -11.91 -5.25
C LYS A 56 19.79 -11.45 -3.92
N ARG A 57 20.54 -10.69 -3.12
CA ARG A 57 20.04 -10.13 -1.85
C ARG A 57 18.91 -9.14 -2.09
N SER A 58 19.03 -8.23 -3.06
CA SER A 58 17.95 -7.31 -3.42
C SER A 58 16.67 -8.05 -3.82
N LEU A 59 16.79 -9.13 -4.60
CA LEU A 59 15.63 -9.97 -4.94
C LEU A 59 15.00 -10.62 -3.72
N SER A 60 15.81 -11.15 -2.80
CA SER A 60 15.32 -11.73 -1.53
C SER A 60 14.57 -10.69 -0.70
N ILE A 61 15.13 -9.50 -0.51
CA ILE A 61 14.50 -8.42 0.27
C ILE A 61 13.15 -8.04 -0.34
N ASN A 62 13.08 -7.91 -1.66
CA ASN A 62 11.82 -7.60 -2.34
C ASN A 62 10.78 -8.72 -2.15
N HIS A 63 11.21 -9.98 -2.21
CA HIS A 63 10.33 -11.12 -1.97
C HIS A 63 9.80 -11.13 -0.53
N ASP A 64 10.69 -10.92 0.45
CA ASP A 64 10.33 -10.86 1.86
C ASP A 64 9.36 -9.70 2.14
N PHE A 65 9.57 -8.54 1.49
CA PHE A 65 8.64 -7.41 1.56
C PHE A 65 7.26 -7.75 1.02
N LEU A 66 7.18 -8.42 -0.13
CA LEU A 66 5.91 -8.86 -0.71
C LEU A 66 5.18 -9.85 0.20
N LEU A 67 5.89 -10.84 0.74
CA LEU A 67 5.33 -11.81 1.67
C LEU A 67 4.84 -11.16 2.96
N ALA A 68 5.62 -10.23 3.52
CA ALA A 68 5.24 -9.50 4.73
C ALA A 68 4.03 -8.59 4.50
N SER A 69 3.85 -8.07 3.28
CA SER A 69 2.76 -7.16 2.92
C SER A 69 1.48 -7.88 2.50
N ASP A 70 1.56 -9.15 2.10
CA ASP A 70 0.43 -9.94 1.58
C ASP A 70 -0.76 -9.98 2.57
N ALA A 71 -0.49 -10.25 3.85
CA ALA A 71 -1.54 -10.28 4.87
C ALA A 71 -2.26 -8.93 5.05
N ALA A 72 -1.51 -7.82 4.95
CA ALA A 72 -2.08 -6.48 5.02
C ALA A 72 -2.91 -6.16 3.78
N GLN A 73 -2.44 -6.55 2.59
CA GLN A 73 -3.18 -6.41 1.34
C GLN A 73 -4.51 -7.17 1.40
N GLN A 74 -4.48 -8.45 1.76
CA GLN A 74 -5.69 -9.27 1.89
C GLN A 74 -6.68 -8.72 2.93
N ALA A 75 -6.17 -8.11 4.01
CA ALA A 75 -7.03 -7.48 5.00
C ALA A 75 -7.74 -6.23 4.43
N LEU A 76 -7.03 -5.43 3.63
CA LEU A 76 -7.62 -4.27 2.94
C LEU A 76 -8.65 -4.69 1.90
N ASP A 77 -8.36 -5.73 1.10
CA ASP A 77 -9.29 -6.26 0.10
C ASP A 77 -10.61 -6.71 0.75
N ARG A 78 -10.53 -7.38 1.90
CA ARG A 78 -11.74 -7.78 2.68
C ARG A 78 -12.51 -6.58 3.19
N VAL A 79 -11.84 -5.54 3.69
CA VAL A 79 -12.51 -4.32 4.15
C VAL A 79 -13.25 -3.65 2.99
N GLU A 80 -12.64 -3.61 1.80
CA GLU A 80 -13.29 -3.07 0.59
C GLU A 80 -14.53 -3.89 0.22
N GLU A 81 -14.46 -5.22 0.22
CA GLU A 81 -15.61 -6.09 -0.04
C GLU A 81 -16.74 -5.86 0.95
N GLU A 82 -16.45 -5.81 2.26
CA GLU A 82 -17.46 -5.60 3.31
C GLU A 82 -18.11 -4.21 3.21
N VAL A 83 -17.33 -3.16 2.88
CA VAL A 83 -17.86 -1.81 2.67
C VAL A 83 -18.79 -1.78 1.46
N ASN A 84 -18.43 -2.44 0.36
CA ASN A 84 -19.27 -2.54 -0.82
C ASN A 84 -20.56 -3.31 -0.53
N ALA A 85 -20.48 -4.43 0.19
CA ALA A 85 -21.64 -5.21 0.61
C ALA A 85 -22.57 -4.39 1.53
N LEU A 86 -22.01 -3.61 2.44
CA LEU A 86 -22.77 -2.72 3.32
C LEU A 86 -23.50 -1.64 2.51
N ALA A 87 -22.83 -1.01 1.53
CA ALA A 87 -23.46 -0.02 0.66
C ALA A 87 -24.65 -0.62 -0.11
N GLU A 88 -24.49 -1.81 -0.68
CA GLU A 88 -25.57 -2.51 -1.37
C GLU A 88 -26.74 -2.85 -0.43
N CYS A 89 -26.44 -3.26 0.81
CA CYS A 89 -27.45 -3.52 1.83
C CYS A 89 -28.24 -2.26 2.19
N CYS A 90 -27.55 -1.13 2.40
CA CYS A 90 -28.19 0.16 2.65
C CYS A 90 -29.13 0.57 1.51
N ASP A 91 -28.72 0.38 0.26
CA ASP A 91 -29.57 0.65 -0.91
C ASP A 91 -30.82 -0.24 -0.95
N LYS A 92 -30.68 -1.53 -0.61
CA LYS A 92 -31.82 -2.46 -0.50
C LYS A 92 -32.79 -2.03 0.59
N ILE A 93 -32.28 -1.64 1.77
CA ILE A 93 -33.09 -1.15 2.89
C ILE A 93 -33.82 0.14 2.48
N ALA A 94 -33.13 1.08 1.86
CA ALA A 94 -33.74 2.34 1.41
C ALA A 94 -34.88 2.08 0.41
N LYS A 95 -34.69 1.18 -0.56
CA LYS A 95 -35.74 0.78 -1.51
C LYS A 95 -36.93 0.14 -0.81
N ALA A 96 -36.69 -0.79 0.12
CA ALA A 96 -37.75 -1.46 0.87
C ALA A 96 -38.55 -0.47 1.73
N LEU A 97 -37.87 0.47 2.40
CA LEU A 97 -38.49 1.49 3.22
C LEU A 97 -39.36 2.44 2.37
N ASN A 98 -38.85 2.90 1.23
CA ASN A 98 -39.60 3.74 0.30
C ASN A 98 -40.87 3.03 -0.22
N SER A 99 -40.76 1.75 -0.57
CA SER A 99 -41.92 0.95 -0.99
C SER A 99 -42.92 0.78 0.15
N CYS A 100 -42.47 0.48 1.36
CA CYS A 100 -43.33 0.32 2.53
C CYS A 100 -44.06 1.62 2.86
N ASN A 101 -43.37 2.76 2.80
CA ASN A 101 -43.97 4.08 3.00
C ASN A 101 -45.04 4.40 1.95
N ALA A 102 -44.79 4.09 0.68
CA ALA A 102 -45.77 4.26 -0.38
C ALA A 102 -47.04 3.42 -0.14
N THR A 103 -46.87 2.11 0.12
CA THR A 103 -47.98 1.21 0.42
C THR A 103 -48.74 1.62 1.69
N THR A 104 -48.03 2.04 2.73
CA THR A 104 -48.66 2.54 3.96
C THR A 104 -49.47 3.81 3.70
N GLY A 105 -48.96 4.72 2.86
CA GLY A 105 -49.69 5.91 2.41
C GLY A 105 -51.00 5.57 1.70
N ASP A 106 -50.98 4.58 0.79
CA ASP A 106 -52.18 4.11 0.10
C ASP A 106 -53.21 3.51 1.06
N ILE A 107 -52.75 2.71 2.03
CA ILE A 107 -53.61 2.12 3.07
C ILE A 107 -54.25 3.21 3.93
N ILE A 108 -53.49 4.21 4.37
CA ILE A 108 -54.01 5.34 5.16
C ILE A 108 -55.08 6.07 4.36
N SER A 109 -54.79 6.47 3.12
CA SER A 109 -55.75 7.17 2.26
C SER A 109 -57.04 6.37 2.04
N THR A 110 -56.91 5.07 1.79
CA THR A 110 -58.06 4.18 1.60
C THR A 110 -58.88 4.05 2.88
N THR A 111 -58.22 3.96 4.05
CA THR A 111 -58.87 3.85 5.36
C THR A 111 -59.60 5.13 5.72
N GLU A 112 -59.00 6.30 5.46
CA GLU A 112 -59.63 7.60 5.67
C GLU A 112 -60.88 7.77 4.79
N ARG A 113 -60.80 7.37 3.51
CA ARG A 113 -61.95 7.36 2.61
C ARG A 113 -63.08 6.47 3.13
N PHE A 114 -62.77 5.24 3.53
CA PHE A 114 -63.79 4.33 4.09
C PHE A 114 -64.39 4.86 5.38
N LYS A 115 -63.60 5.52 6.23
CA LYS A 115 -64.11 6.16 7.45
C LYS A 115 -65.14 7.26 7.13
N GLN A 116 -64.86 8.10 6.14
CA GLN A 116 -65.79 9.13 5.68
C GLN A 116 -67.08 8.53 5.09
N GLU A 117 -66.96 7.53 4.23
CA GLU A 117 -68.12 6.84 3.64
C GLU A 117 -69.01 6.17 4.70
N LEU A 118 -68.40 5.58 5.74
CA LEU A 118 -69.11 5.00 6.88
C LEU A 118 -69.86 6.07 7.67
N GLU A 119 -69.24 7.22 7.91
CA GLU A 119 -69.85 8.34 8.63
C GLU A 119 -71.07 8.90 7.88
N VAL A 120 -70.94 9.10 6.56
CA VAL A 120 -72.05 9.53 5.69
C VAL A 120 -73.19 8.51 5.65
N THR A 121 -72.90 7.21 5.55
CA THR A 121 -73.95 6.17 5.52
C THR A 121 -74.67 6.03 6.85
N THR A 122 -73.96 6.17 7.96
CA THR A 122 -74.54 6.15 9.31
C THR A 122 -75.50 7.33 9.51
N GLN A 123 -75.11 8.56 9.12
CA GLN A 123 -75.96 9.74 9.20
C GLN A 123 -77.23 9.68 8.34
N ARG A 124 -77.25 8.88 7.27
CA ARG A 124 -78.43 8.70 6.40
C ARG A 124 -79.43 7.68 6.93
N GLN A 125 -79.04 6.86 7.92
CA GLN A 125 -79.90 5.87 8.55
C GLN A 125 -80.61 6.40 9.81
N GLU A 126 -80.17 7.55 10.32
CA GLU A 126 -80.81 8.34 11.39
C GLU A 126 -81.81 9.36 10.81
#